data_AF-A0A0D6LHU0-F1
#
_entry.id   AF-A0A0D6LHU0-F1
#
_cell.length_a   1.000
_cell.length_b   1.000
_cell.length_c   1.000
_cell.angle_alpha   90.00
_cell.angle_beta   90.00
_cell.angle_gamma   90.00
#
_symmetry.space_group_name_H-M   'P 1'
#
loop_
_entity.id
_entity.type
_entity.pdbx_description
1 polymer ?
#
loop_
_entity_poly.entity_id
_entity_poly.type
_entity_poly.pdbx_seq_one_letter_code
_entity_poly.pdbx_strand_id
1 'polypeptide(L)'
;MNVLHWHIVDSESFPYTSAKYPNMSLLGAYTPAHIYSINDIKKVMDYARLRGIRVIPEFDTPGHSGSWGKSIPNLLPTCYNTLGAVDQLPDIIDPTLPSNFEFLSDFFAEALALFQDNYMHFGGDEVAGDMQQCWFVC
;
A
#
# COMPACT_ATOMS: atom_id res chain seq x y z
N MET A 1 -20.18 3.28 -17.30
CA MET A 1 -19.19 3.30 -16.19
C MET A 1 -18.18 4.40 -16.48
N ASN A 2 -17.82 5.24 -15.50
CA ASN A 2 -16.97 6.43 -15.67
C ASN A 2 -15.85 6.53 -14.60
N VAL A 3 -15.67 5.50 -13.78
CA VAL A 3 -14.61 5.43 -12.77
C VAL A 3 -13.96 4.06 -12.88
N LEU A 4 -12.63 4.06 -12.94
CA LEU A 4 -11.78 2.93 -12.63
C LEU A 4 -11.30 3.14 -11.20
N HIS A 5 -11.83 2.34 -10.28
CA HIS A 5 -11.28 2.23 -8.94
C HIS A 5 -10.13 1.24 -9.02
N TRP A 6 -8.91 1.69 -8.75
CA TRP A 6 -7.72 0.89 -8.92
C TRP A 6 -7.08 0.57 -7.58
N HIS A 7 -7.55 -0.53 -6.99
CA HIS A 7 -6.88 -1.24 -5.91
C HIS A 7 -5.56 -1.81 -6.46
N ILE A 8 -4.47 -1.06 -6.29
CA ILE A 8 -3.22 -1.28 -7.02
C ILE A 8 -2.20 -2.07 -6.20
N VAL A 9 -2.35 -2.15 -4.88
CA VAL A 9 -1.48 -2.89 -3.96
C VAL A 9 -2.33 -3.52 -2.85
N ASP A 10 -1.88 -4.65 -2.31
CA ASP A 10 -2.48 -5.34 -1.15
C ASP A 10 -1.36 -6.20 -0.49
N SER A 11 -1.72 -6.96 0.53
CA SER A 11 -0.94 -7.90 1.33
C SER A 11 -0.01 -8.78 0.49
N GLU A 12 -0.50 -9.33 -0.64
CA GLU A 12 0.26 -10.30 -1.41
C GLU A 12 1.31 -9.66 -2.32
N SER A 13 1.06 -8.44 -2.82
CA SER A 13 1.97 -7.79 -3.76
C SER A 13 1.90 -6.27 -3.82
N PHE A 14 3.07 -5.67 -4.03
CA PHE A 14 3.24 -4.23 -4.24
C PHE A 14 3.76 -3.94 -5.66
N PRO A 15 2.92 -3.92 -6.71
CA PRO A 15 3.36 -3.67 -8.09
C PRO A 15 3.54 -2.18 -8.43
N TYR A 16 3.02 -1.25 -7.62
CA TYR A 16 3.14 0.20 -7.84
C TYR A 16 4.60 0.68 -7.70
N THR A 17 5.13 1.38 -8.71
CA THR A 17 6.46 2.00 -8.61
C THR A 17 6.38 3.37 -7.96
N SER A 18 6.98 3.51 -6.77
CA SER A 18 7.26 4.83 -6.19
C SER A 18 8.61 5.38 -6.67
N ALA A 19 8.67 6.68 -6.98
CA ALA A 19 9.92 7.33 -7.37
C ALA A 19 10.82 7.58 -6.14
N LYS A 20 10.22 7.93 -5.00
CA LYS A 20 10.88 8.17 -3.72
C LYS A 20 11.26 6.87 -3.03
N TYR A 21 10.42 5.82 -3.16
CA TYR A 21 10.64 4.52 -2.53
C TYR A 21 10.69 3.37 -3.56
N PRO A 22 11.73 3.32 -4.41
CA PRO A 22 11.81 2.33 -5.50
C PRO A 22 11.86 0.88 -4.97
N ASN A 23 12.36 0.67 -3.75
CA ASN A 23 12.44 -0.65 -3.14
C ASN A 23 11.06 -1.28 -2.88
N MET A 24 9.98 -0.49 -2.80
CA MET A 24 8.64 -1.02 -2.56
C MET A 24 8.22 -1.98 -3.67
N SER A 25 8.35 -1.60 -4.95
CA SER A 25 8.02 -2.51 -6.04
C SER A 25 9.08 -3.58 -6.27
N LEU A 26 10.37 -3.25 -6.06
CA LEU A 26 11.45 -4.22 -6.25
C LEU A 26 11.40 -5.41 -5.29
N LEU A 27 10.95 -5.19 -4.05
CA LEU A 27 10.86 -6.23 -3.01
C LEU A 27 9.43 -6.70 -2.75
N GLY A 28 8.44 -5.87 -3.06
CA GLY A 28 7.02 -6.13 -2.79
C GLY A 28 6.26 -6.75 -3.95
N ALA A 29 6.66 -6.56 -5.20
CA ALA A 29 5.98 -7.19 -6.35
C ALA A 29 6.26 -8.70 -6.42
N TYR A 30 5.36 -9.45 -7.07
CA TYR A 30 5.56 -10.90 -7.27
C TYR A 30 6.87 -11.22 -8.01
N THR A 31 7.13 -10.50 -9.10
CA THR A 31 8.40 -10.52 -9.82
C THR A 31 8.64 -9.17 -10.49
N PRO A 32 9.86 -8.87 -10.99
CA PRO A 32 10.12 -7.65 -11.74
C PRO A 32 9.25 -7.45 -12.99
N ALA A 33 8.66 -8.52 -13.54
CA ALA A 33 7.74 -8.45 -14.68
C ALA A 33 6.33 -7.96 -14.30
N HIS A 34 5.99 -7.98 -13.00
CA HIS A 34 4.68 -7.59 -12.46
C HIS A 34 4.73 -6.20 -11.82
N ILE A 35 5.54 -5.29 -12.37
CA ILE A 35 5.68 -3.93 -11.85
C ILE A 35 5.01 -2.96 -12.82
N TYR A 36 4.15 -2.09 -12.30
CA TYR A 36 3.62 -0.95 -13.03
C TYR A 36 4.62 0.21 -12.94
N SER A 37 5.31 0.48 -14.05
CA SER A 37 6.16 1.66 -14.13
C SER A 37 5.33 2.94 -14.11
N ILE A 38 5.94 4.07 -13.75
CA ILE A 38 5.29 5.40 -13.84
C ILE A 38 4.74 5.66 -15.25
N ASN A 39 5.42 5.17 -16.29
CA ASN A 39 4.95 5.32 -17.66
C ASN A 39 3.70 4.47 -17.95
N ASP A 40 3.60 3.27 -17.37
CA ASP A 40 2.42 2.42 -17.55
C ASP A 40 1.20 2.99 -16.83
N ILE A 41 1.39 3.53 -15.62
CA ILE A 41 0.35 4.25 -14.89
C ILE A 41 -0.14 5.46 -15.69
N LYS A 42 0.77 6.28 -16.24
CA LYS A 42 0.41 7.42 -17.10
C LYS A 42 -0.35 6.99 -18.35
N LYS A 43 0.04 5.90 -19.01
CA LYS A 43 -0.70 5.35 -20.16
C LYS A 43 -2.12 4.93 -19.78
N VAL A 44 -2.30 4.29 -18.62
CA VAL A 44 -3.64 3.91 -18.13
C VAL A 44 -4.49 5.16 -17.90
N MET A 45 -3.94 6.16 -17.21
CA MET A 45 -4.62 7.44 -16.96
C MET A 45 -5.00 8.15 -18.26
N ASP A 46 -4.09 8.25 -19.23
CA ASP A 46 -4.36 8.88 -20.53
C ASP A 46 -5.43 8.12 -21.33
N TYR A 47 -5.36 6.79 -21.32
CA TYR A 47 -6.32 5.94 -22.00
C TYR A 47 -7.73 6.04 -21.40
N ALA A 48 -7.81 6.13 -20.07
CA ALA A 48 -9.04 6.37 -19.32
C ALA A 48 -9.60 7.77 -19.59
N ARG A 49 -8.74 8.81 -19.59
CA ARG A 49 -9.09 10.20 -19.87
C ARG A 49 -9.76 10.35 -21.25
N LEU A 50 -9.23 9.69 -22.28
CA LEU A 50 -9.81 9.70 -23.63
C LEU A 50 -11.23 9.10 -23.70
N ARG A 51 -11.67 8.38 -22.66
CA ARG A 51 -12.99 7.75 -22.56
C ARG A 51 -13.88 8.40 -21.51
N GLY A 52 -13.45 9.52 -20.91
CA GLY A 52 -14.16 10.15 -19.80
C GLY A 52 -14.23 9.26 -18.55
N ILE A 53 -13.22 8.40 -18.36
CA ILE A 53 -13.08 7.55 -17.18
C ILE A 53 -12.06 8.19 -16.24
N ARG A 54 -12.46 8.37 -14.98
CA ARG A 54 -11.60 8.77 -13.88
C ARG A 54 -10.80 7.58 -13.35
N VAL A 55 -9.57 7.80 -12.92
CA VAL A 55 -8.75 6.76 -12.28
C VAL A 55 -8.53 7.18 -10.84
N ILE A 56 -9.15 6.46 -9.91
CA ILE A 56 -9.02 6.69 -8.47
C ILE A 56 -8.13 5.57 -7.94
N PRO A 57 -6.88 5.86 -7.55
CA PRO A 57 -6.02 4.84 -6.94
C PRO A 57 -6.49 4.55 -5.52
N GLU A 58 -6.26 3.31 -5.12
CA GLU A 58 -6.41 2.86 -3.75
C GLU A 58 -5.08 2.30 -3.24
N PHE A 59 -4.68 2.79 -2.07
CA PHE A 59 -3.56 2.29 -1.30
C PHE A 59 -4.08 2.03 0.11
N ASP A 60 -4.52 0.80 0.35
CA ASP A 60 -5.17 0.44 1.60
C ASP A 60 -4.20 0.46 2.78
N THR A 61 -4.63 1.14 3.85
CA THR A 61 -3.93 1.25 5.13
C THR A 61 -4.96 1.42 6.26
N PRO A 62 -4.68 0.97 7.49
CA PRO A 62 -3.42 0.34 7.94
C PRO A 62 -3.36 -1.18 7.73
N GLY A 63 -4.48 -1.85 7.42
CA GLY A 63 -4.51 -3.27 7.07
C GLY A 63 -3.97 -3.51 5.66
N HIS A 64 -4.05 -4.75 5.18
CA HIS A 64 -3.67 -5.12 3.80
C HIS A 64 -2.25 -4.69 3.40
N SER A 65 -1.34 -4.65 4.37
CA SER A 65 -0.05 -3.96 4.27
C SER A 65 1.16 -4.90 4.26
N GLY A 66 0.97 -6.22 4.18
CA GLY A 66 2.01 -7.24 4.25
C GLY A 66 3.10 -7.09 3.19
N SER A 67 2.73 -6.67 1.96
CA SER A 67 3.70 -6.42 0.90
C SER A 67 4.53 -5.15 1.11
N TRP A 68 3.98 -4.17 1.85
CA TRP A 68 4.65 -2.89 2.13
C TRP A 68 5.85 -3.08 3.06
N GLY A 69 5.68 -3.93 4.08
CA GLY A 69 6.70 -4.24 5.08
C GLY A 69 7.97 -4.91 4.55
N LYS A 70 7.95 -5.44 3.32
CA LYS A 70 9.13 -6.04 2.69
C LYS A 70 10.24 -5.02 2.39
N SER A 71 9.89 -3.75 2.28
CA SER A 71 10.81 -2.71 1.80
C SER A 71 11.07 -1.59 2.83
N ILE A 72 10.13 -1.35 3.74
CA ILE A 72 10.21 -0.29 4.75
C ILE A 72 10.49 -0.94 6.12
N PRO A 73 11.70 -0.77 6.69
CA PRO A 73 12.03 -1.34 7.99
C PRO A 73 11.09 -0.82 9.08
N ASN A 74 10.63 -1.72 9.95
CA ASN A 74 9.75 -1.42 11.09
C ASN A 74 8.40 -0.78 10.72
N LEU A 75 7.97 -0.84 9.45
CA LEU A 75 6.64 -0.38 9.06
C LEU A 75 5.54 -1.23 9.71
N LEU A 76 5.77 -2.55 9.71
CA LEU A 76 4.87 -3.52 10.32
C LEU A 76 5.42 -3.93 11.70
N PRO A 77 4.57 -4.08 12.72
CA PRO A 77 5.00 -4.50 14.05
C PRO A 77 5.34 -6.00 14.07
N THR A 78 5.95 -6.47 15.14
CA THR A 78 6.17 -7.91 15.35
C THR A 78 4.98 -8.47 16.11
N CYS A 79 4.21 -9.37 15.49
CA CYS A 79 3.07 -10.02 16.15
C CYS A 79 3.55 -11.21 17.00
N TYR A 80 3.02 -11.33 18.21
CA TYR A 80 3.28 -12.47 19.11
C TYR A 80 1.99 -13.25 19.37
N ASN A 81 2.10 -14.56 19.55
CA ASN A 81 0.99 -15.34 20.05
C ASN A 81 0.87 -15.29 21.57
N THR A 82 -0.16 -15.96 22.09
CA THR A 82 -0.43 -16.08 23.54
C THR A 82 0.71 -16.71 24.35
N LEU A 83 1.66 -17.39 23.69
CA LEU A 83 2.85 -17.98 24.32
C LEU A 83 4.09 -17.06 24.22
N GLY A 84 3.96 -15.87 23.61
CA GLY A 84 5.05 -14.91 23.40
C GLY A 84 5.99 -15.27 22.26
N ALA A 85 5.61 -16.19 21.37
CA ALA A 85 6.40 -16.55 20.20
C ALA A 85 5.90 -15.80 18.95
N VAL A 86 6.83 -15.46 18.05
CA VAL A 86 6.49 -14.91 16.73
C VAL A 86 6.00 -16.04 15.84
N ASP A 87 4.73 -16.01 15.45
CA ASP A 87 4.11 -17.09 14.64
C ASP A 87 3.32 -16.61 13.43
N GLN A 88 3.17 -15.29 13.25
CA GLN A 88 2.43 -14.70 12.14
C GLN A 88 3.24 -13.60 11.45
N LEU A 89 3.08 -13.51 10.12
CA LEU A 89 3.57 -12.36 9.38
C LEU A 89 2.58 -11.20 9.63
N PRO A 90 3.07 -10.02 10.03
CA PRO A 90 2.20 -8.88 10.23
C PRO A 90 1.62 -8.42 8.88
N ASP A 91 0.37 -8.01 8.90
CA ASP A 91 -0.34 -7.46 7.73
C ASP A 91 -0.90 -6.06 7.98
N ILE A 92 -0.51 -5.46 9.12
CA ILE A 92 -1.00 -4.19 9.61
C ILE A 92 0.15 -3.25 9.97
N ILE A 93 0.04 -1.98 9.60
CA ILE A 93 1.04 -0.94 9.91
C ILE A 93 1.08 -0.68 11.42
N ASP A 94 2.27 -0.41 11.97
CA ASP A 94 2.41 0.00 13.38
C ASP A 94 2.08 1.51 13.54
N PRO A 95 0.98 1.87 14.23
CA PRO A 95 0.58 3.27 14.41
C PRO A 95 1.26 3.93 15.61
N THR A 96 2.14 3.23 16.34
CA THR A 96 2.86 3.77 17.51
C THR A 96 4.17 4.46 17.12
N LEU A 97 4.66 4.22 15.91
CA LEU A 97 5.93 4.75 15.41
C LEU A 97 5.73 6.03 14.59
N PRO A 98 6.25 7.19 15.03
CA PRO A 98 6.15 8.45 14.28
C PRO A 98 6.75 8.38 12.87
N SER A 99 7.80 7.58 12.68
CA SER A 99 8.44 7.36 11.38
C SER A 99 7.49 6.79 10.33
N ASN A 100 6.49 6.00 10.75
CA ASN A 100 5.53 5.43 9.82
C ASN A 100 4.59 6.51 9.27
N PHE A 101 4.23 7.51 10.07
CA PHE A 101 3.44 8.65 9.59
C PHE A 101 4.25 9.58 8.68
N GLU A 102 5.55 9.77 8.94
CA GLU A 102 6.45 10.50 8.04
C GLU A 102 6.53 9.81 6.67
N PHE A 103 6.75 8.50 6.67
CA PHE A 103 6.75 7.69 5.46
C PHE A 103 5.41 7.78 4.71
N LEU A 104 4.28 7.58 5.38
CA LEU A 104 2.96 7.64 4.76
C LEU A 104 2.67 9.02 4.17
N SER A 105 2.98 10.09 4.91
CA SER A 105 2.81 11.46 4.42
C SER A 105 3.61 11.71 3.14
N ASP A 106 4.85 11.24 3.11
CA ASP A 106 5.73 11.37 1.95
C ASP A 106 5.26 10.54 0.76
N PHE A 107 4.83 9.29 1.01
CA PHE A 107 4.33 8.38 -0.01
C PHE A 107 3.03 8.89 -0.64
N PHE A 108 2.06 9.31 0.19
CA PHE A 108 0.78 9.83 -0.30
C PHE A 108 0.94 11.16 -1.02
N ALA A 109 1.88 12.03 -0.61
CA ALA A 109 2.17 13.26 -1.34
C ALA A 109 2.66 12.97 -2.78
N GLU A 110 3.50 11.95 -2.97
CA GLU A 110 3.94 11.50 -4.30
C GLU A 110 2.76 10.93 -5.10
N ALA A 111 1.99 10.03 -4.49
CA ALA A 111 0.85 9.39 -5.15
C ALA A 111 -0.20 10.42 -5.59
N LEU A 112 -0.51 11.42 -4.76
CA LEU A 112 -1.42 12.52 -5.08
C LEU A 112 -0.88 13.41 -6.20
N ALA A 113 0.44 13.60 -6.27
CA ALA A 113 1.06 14.34 -7.37
C ALA A 113 1.01 13.57 -8.70
N LEU A 114 1.03 12.24 -8.66
CA LEU A 114 0.94 11.38 -9.84
C LEU A 114 -0.49 11.23 -10.33
N PHE A 115 -1.41 10.84 -9.44
CA PHE A 115 -2.82 10.61 -9.74
C PHE A 115 -3.60 11.91 -9.61
N GLN A 116 -3.82 12.56 -10.75
CA GLN A 116 -4.41 13.91 -10.87
C GLN A 116 -5.94 13.95 -10.65
N ASP A 117 -6.55 12.96 -10.00
CA ASP A 117 -7.97 13.00 -9.64
C ASP A 117 -8.17 13.75 -8.33
N ASN A 118 -9.38 14.26 -8.09
CA ASN A 118 -9.71 14.98 -6.84
C ASN A 118 -9.87 14.05 -5.64
N TYR A 119 -9.87 12.73 -5.88
CA TYR A 119 -10.09 11.71 -4.86
C TYR A 119 -9.01 10.64 -4.92
N MET A 120 -8.65 10.14 -3.75
CA MET A 120 -7.81 8.97 -3.53
C MET A 120 -8.52 8.11 -2.47
N HIS A 121 -8.50 6.80 -2.65
CA HIS A 121 -9.03 5.87 -1.67
C HIS A 121 -7.88 5.44 -0.74
N PHE A 122 -8.09 5.55 0.56
CA PHE A 122 -7.10 5.18 1.58
C PHE A 122 -7.36 3.78 2.17
N GLY A 123 -8.39 3.09 1.68
CA GLY A 123 -8.85 1.80 2.19
C GLY A 123 -9.46 1.94 3.58
N GLY A 124 -8.91 1.18 4.54
CA GLY A 124 -9.30 1.18 5.94
C GLY A 124 -10.30 0.07 6.31
N ASP A 125 -10.40 -0.97 5.48
CA ASP A 125 -11.25 -2.13 5.72
C ASP A 125 -10.54 -3.26 6.46
N GLU A 126 -11.35 -4.18 6.98
CA GLU A 126 -11.00 -5.46 7.63
C GLU A 126 -9.97 -5.46 8.79
N VAL A 127 -9.55 -4.27 9.25
CA VAL A 127 -8.53 -4.05 10.30
C VAL A 127 -8.79 -4.79 11.62
N ALA A 128 -10.06 -5.07 11.96
CA ALA A 128 -10.42 -5.67 13.25
C ALA A 128 -9.78 -7.05 13.49
N GLY A 129 -9.55 -7.85 12.44
CA GLY A 129 -8.87 -9.14 12.54
C GLY A 129 -7.40 -8.97 12.87
N ASP A 130 -6.72 -8.12 12.11
CA ASP A 130 -5.29 -7.87 12.26
C ASP A 130 -4.94 -7.20 13.59
N MET A 131 -5.80 -6.33 14.10
CA MET A 131 -5.65 -5.73 15.43
C MET A 131 -5.60 -6.77 16.54
N GLN A 132 -6.47 -7.79 16.46
CA GLN A 132 -6.53 -8.85 17.46
C GLN A 132 -5.32 -9.76 17.38
N GLN A 133 -4.86 -10.04 16.17
CA GLN A 133 -3.74 -10.93 15.90
C GLN A 133 -2.38 -10.27 16.17
N CYS A 134 -2.29 -8.94 16.08
CA CYS A 134 -1.04 -8.23 16.17
C CYS A 134 -1.05 -7.14 17.25
N TRP A 135 -1.79 -6.05 17.09
CA TRP A 135 -1.68 -4.88 17.98
C TRP A 135 -1.99 -5.17 19.46
N PHE A 136 -2.94 -6.07 19.76
CA PHE A 136 -3.31 -6.39 21.16
C PHE A 136 -2.36 -7.38 21.84
N VAL A 137 -1.42 -7.93 21.09
CA VAL A 137 -0.47 -8.95 21.55
C VAL A 137 1.00 -8.54 21.30
N CYS A 138 1.22 -7.31 20.82
CA CYS A 138 2.53 -6.66 20.69
C CYS A 138 3.12 -6.23 22.04
#